data_AF-A0A353ZQ09-F1
#
_entry.id   AF-A0A353ZQ09-F1
#
_cell.length_a   1.000
_cell.length_b   1.000
_cell.length_c   1.000
_cell.angle_alpha   90.00
_cell.angle_beta   90.00
_cell.angle_gamma   90.00
#
_symmetry.space_group_name_H-M   'P 1'
#
loop_
_entity.id
_entity.type
_entity.pdbx_description
1 polymer ?
#
loop_
_entity_poly.entity_id
_entity_poly.type
_entity_poly.pdbx_seq_one_letter_code
_entity_poly.pdbx_strand_id
1 'polypeptide(L)' 'RARGRNGGRPNKMTPAKLRPGLASMDEPDTKVSDLCAELGITRQTLHRHVSPTGELRPD' A
#
# COMPACT_ATOMS: atom_id res chain seq x y z
N ARG A 1 20.31 -13.58 -23.93
CA ARG A 1 20.49 -12.16 -23.51
C ARG A 1 19.89 -12.03 -22.11
N ALA A 2 20.73 -11.90 -21.08
CA ALA A 2 20.24 -11.60 -19.74
C ALA A 2 19.37 -10.34 -19.86
N ARG A 3 18.05 -10.48 -19.64
CA ARG A 3 17.14 -9.33 -19.67
C ARG A 3 17.34 -8.59 -18.36
N GLY A 4 18.44 -7.84 -18.26
CA GLY A 4 18.66 -6.93 -17.15
C GLY A 4 17.61 -5.84 -17.20
N ARG A 5 16.52 -5.99 -16.43
CA ARG A 5 15.65 -4.86 -16.07
C ARG A 5 16.35 -4.10 -14.95
N ASN A 6 17.46 -3.45 -15.27
CA ASN A 6 18.10 -2.49 -14.36
C ASN A 6 17.36 -1.16 -14.52
N GLY A 7 16.40 -0.91 -13.62
CA GLY A 7 15.63 0.34 -13.59
C GLY A 7 14.20 0.18 -14.14
N GLY A 8 13.34 -0.49 -13.37
CA GLY A 8 11.89 -0.38 -13.52
C GLY A 8 11.35 0.83 -12.74
N ARG A 9 10.13 1.27 -13.05
CA ARG A 9 9.43 2.25 -12.22
C ARG A 9 9.37 1.73 -10.78
N PRO A 10 9.79 2.51 -9.77
CA PRO A 10 9.66 2.12 -8.38
C PRO A 10 8.22 1.71 -8.05
N ASN A 11 8.08 0.70 -7.20
CA ASN A 11 6.75 0.29 -6.76
C ASN A 11 6.06 1.47 -6.05
N LYS A 12 4.79 1.71 -6.41
CA LYS A 12 3.97 2.73 -5.74
C LYS A 12 3.77 2.43 -4.26
N MET A 13 3.73 1.15 -3.91
CA MET A 13 3.66 0.67 -2.54
C MET A 13 5.05 0.22 -2.08
N THR A 14 5.53 0.80 -1.00
CA THR A 14 6.82 0.45 -0.39
C THR A 14 6.60 -0.04 1.04
N PRO A 15 7.55 -0.78 1.63
CA PRO A 15 7.44 -1.23 3.02
C PRO A 15 7.22 -0.08 4.02
N ALA A 16 7.78 1.10 3.73
CA ALA A 16 7.56 2.31 4.52
C ALA A 16 6.10 2.78 4.51
N LYS A 17 5.37 2.58 3.40
CA LYS A 17 3.94 2.92 3.28
C LYS A 17 3.02 1.83 3.81
N LEU A 18 3.48 0.58 3.90
CA LEU A 18 2.68 -0.53 4.43
C LEU A 18 2.44 -0.39 5.92
N ARG A 19 3.44 0.01 6.70
CA ARG A 19 3.31 0.17 8.16
C ARG A 19 2.17 1.12 8.57
N PRO A 20 2.10 2.37 8.08
CA PRO A 20 0.98 3.26 8.39
C PRO A 20 -0.34 2.73 7.79
N GLY A 21 -0.29 2.13 6.60
CA GLY A 21 -1.49 1.54 5.97
C GLY A 21 -2.14 0.43 6.80
N LEU A 22 -1.35 -0.41 7.48
CA LEU A 22 -1.84 -1.49 8.35
C LEU A 22 -2.44 -0.92 9.65
N ALA A 23 -1.70 -0.03 10.33
CA ALA A 23 -2.16 0.59 11.56
C ALA A 23 -3.46 1.36 11.36
N SER A 24 -3.53 2.19 10.32
CA SER A 24 -4.72 3.00 10.08
C SER A 24 -5.91 2.19 9.54
N MET A 25 -5.71 1.01 8.93
CA MET A 25 -6.82 0.13 8.50
C MET A 25 -7.43 -0.67 9.66
N ASP A 26 -6.71 -0.87 10.76
CA ASP A 26 -7.25 -1.48 11.99
C ASP A 26 -8.18 -0.51 12.73
N GLU A 27 -7.93 0.80 12.59
CA GLU A 27 -8.75 1.86 13.19
C GLU A 27 -10.03 2.14 12.37
N PRO A 28 -11.24 1.89 12.92
CA PRO A 28 -12.49 2.02 12.18
C PRO A 28 -12.90 3.46 11.85
N ASP A 29 -12.32 4.46 12.52
CA ASP A 29 -12.57 5.88 12.26
C ASP A 29 -11.73 6.43 11.09
N THR A 30 -10.76 5.66 10.60
CA THR A 30 -9.84 6.12 9.56
C THR A 30 -10.54 6.36 8.24
N LYS A 31 -10.39 7.58 7.71
CA LYS A 31 -10.80 7.93 6.35
C LYS A 31 -9.76 7.43 5.34
N VAL A 32 -10.02 6.26 4.76
CA VAL A 32 -9.16 5.61 3.75
C VAL A 32 -8.78 6.54 2.58
N SER A 33 -9.67 7.44 2.16
CA SER A 33 -9.40 8.39 1.09
C SER A 33 -8.28 9.38 1.42
N ASP A 34 -8.23 9.84 2.67
CA ASP A 34 -7.26 10.83 3.16
C ASP A 34 -5.89 10.17 3.33
N LEU A 35 -5.87 8.99 3.97
CA LEU A 35 -4.69 8.12 4.06
C LEU A 35 -4.06 7.83 2.68
N CYS A 36 -4.88 7.55 1.67
CA CYS A 36 -4.39 7.32 0.31
C CYS A 36 -3.78 8.59 -0.32
N ALA A 37 -4.36 9.76 -0.05
CA ALA A 37 -3.85 11.04 -0.53
C ALA A 37 -2.49 11.36 0.09
N GLU A 38 -2.35 11.18 1.40
CA GLU A 38 -1.07 11.37 2.12
C GLU A 38 0.01 10.40 1.63
N LEU A 39 -0.33 9.12 1.46
CA LEU A 39 0.60 8.10 0.98
C LEU A 39 0.91 8.22 -0.53
N GLY A 40 0.17 9.04 -1.27
CA GLY A 40 0.28 9.21 -2.72
C GLY A 40 -0.03 7.93 -3.50
N ILE A 41 -0.91 7.09 -2.97
CA ILE A 41 -1.34 5.82 -3.59
C ILE A 41 -2.85 5.85 -3.84
N THR A 42 -3.35 4.92 -4.64
CA THR A 42 -4.80 4.78 -4.82
C THR A 42 -5.36 3.81 -3.79
N ARG A 43 -6.66 3.94 -3.50
CA ARG A 43 -7.42 2.97 -2.68
C ARG A 43 -7.25 1.53 -3.18
N GLN A 44 -7.22 1.36 -4.50
CA GLN A 44 -6.99 0.04 -5.12
C GLN A 44 -5.61 -0.52 -4.79
N THR A 45 -4.56 0.31 -4.78
CA THR A 45 -3.21 -0.14 -4.37
C THR A 45 -3.22 -0.53 -2.90
N LEU A 46 -3.83 0.27 -2.03
CA LEU A 46 -3.91 -0.04 -0.60
C LEU A 46 -4.64 -1.37 -0.35
N HIS A 47 -5.85 -1.57 -0.89
CA HIS A 47 -6.64 -2.78 -0.70
C HIS A 47 -6.06 -4.05 -1.32
N ARG A 48 -5.15 -3.91 -2.30
CA ARG A 48 -4.43 -5.05 -2.87
C ARG A 48 -3.44 -5.64 -1.86
N HIS A 49 -2.89 -4.80 -0.98
CA HIS A 49 -1.84 -5.19 -0.05
C HIS A 49 -2.32 -5.30 1.40
N VAL A 50 -3.39 -4.59 1.75
CA VAL A 50 -3.93 -4.52 3.12
C VAL A 50 -5.41 -4.92 3.10
N SER A 51 -5.79 -5.81 4.01
CA SER A 51 -7.18 -6.19 4.26
C SER A 51 -7.94 -5.05 4.95
N PRO A 52 -9.28 -5.02 4.88
CA PRO A 52 -10.08 -4.07 5.65
C PRO A 52 -9.98 -4.25 7.18
N THR A 53 -9.29 -5.29 7.66
CA THR A 53 -9.02 -5.55 9.08
C THR A 53 -7.60 -5.19 9.49
N GLY A 54 -6.86 -4.44 8.65
CA GLY A 54 -5.49 -4.04 8.96
C GLY A 54 -4.42 -5.12 8.82
N GLU A 55 -4.73 -6.26 8.20
CA GLU A 55 -3.77 -7.35 7.97
C GLU A 55 -3.17 -7.30 6.56
N LEU A 56 -1.94 -7.81 6.40
CA LEU A 56 -1.36 -7.96 5.07
C LEU A 56 -2.10 -9.06 4.31
N ARG A 57 -2.55 -8.73 3.09
CA ARG A 57 -3.05 -9.77 2.18
C ARG A 57 -1.85 -10.58 1.65
N PRO A 58 -1.83 -11.91 1.81
CA PRO A 58 -0.99 -12.74 0.97
C PRO A 58 -1.51 -12.61 -0.46
N ASP A 59 -0.60 -12.34 -1.40
CA ASP A 59 -0.89 -12.33 -2.84
C ASP A 59 -1.21 -13.74 -3.34
#